data_AF-A0A4U8YH92-F1
#
_entry.id   AF-A0A4U8YH92-F1
#
_cell.length_a   1.000
_cell.length_b   1.000
_cell.length_c   1.000
_cell.angle_alpha   90.00
_cell.angle_beta   90.00
_cell.angle_gamma   90.00
#
_symmetry.space_group_name_H-M   'P 1'
#
loop_
_entity.id
_entity.type
_entity.pdbx_description
1 polymer ?
#
loop_
_entity_poly.entity_id
_entity_poly.type
_entity_poly.pdbx_seq_one_letter_code
_entity_poly.pdbx_strand_id
1 'polypeptide(L)'
;MRIVTRPDFDGVVCAVVLEEALALTEPTLWVEPNDMQQGKVEVRHGDVIANLPFDPRCSLWFDHHATNRVTAPFEGSFDVVPSAAGLVWDYYRRGLSADLSELIRETDRIDSADLTRDEVEAPESNPYVLLSMTIFGRKQQDAPYWDRLVGLLRSRPIHEVMADPEVKRRCEAVVAQNKEYREHLNSCTHVKEGVSITDFRGYEEAPEGNRFLVYAMFPDAVVSVKIRYVDRARTRVVLSVGHSIFNIGCNVHAGHLLSKFNGGGHFGAAACTFDASLADKYIPRIIGTLQENKPHEH
;
A
#
# COMPACT_ATOMS: atom_id res chain seq x y z
N MET A 1 -13.14 19.15 -14.36
CA MET A 1 -12.70 18.50 -13.10
C MET A 1 -11.58 17.52 -13.41
N ARG A 2 -10.62 17.36 -12.51
CA ARG A 2 -9.58 16.31 -12.59
C ARG A 2 -9.59 15.49 -11.30
N ILE A 3 -9.21 14.22 -11.39
CA ILE A 3 -9.00 13.37 -10.23
C ILE A 3 -7.57 13.56 -9.74
N VAL A 4 -7.37 13.68 -8.43
CA VAL A 4 -6.08 13.64 -7.77
C VAL A 4 -6.09 12.44 -6.83
N THR A 5 -5.32 11.41 -7.15
CA THR A 5 -5.34 10.13 -6.43
C THR A 5 -3.96 9.50 -6.42
N ARG A 6 -3.79 8.46 -5.60
CA ARG A 6 -2.52 7.73 -5.50
C ARG A 6 -2.46 6.53 -6.44
N PRO A 7 -1.26 6.18 -6.93
CA PRO A 7 -1.05 5.04 -7.82
C PRO A 7 -0.95 3.70 -7.06
N ASP A 8 -2.07 3.26 -6.49
CA ASP A 8 -2.29 1.91 -5.99
C ASP A 8 -3.66 1.38 -6.47
N PHE A 9 -4.03 0.16 -6.07
CA PHE A 9 -5.26 -0.46 -6.54
C PHE A 9 -6.50 0.30 -6.09
N ASP A 10 -6.55 0.78 -4.84
CA ASP A 10 -7.66 1.59 -4.33
C ASP A 10 -7.77 2.93 -5.08
N GLY A 11 -6.66 3.64 -5.30
CA GLY A 11 -6.65 4.87 -6.06
C GLY A 11 -7.04 4.70 -7.54
N VAL A 12 -6.65 3.58 -8.17
CA VAL A 12 -7.11 3.21 -9.52
C VAL A 12 -8.61 2.96 -9.55
N VAL A 13 -9.17 2.24 -8.58
CA VAL A 13 -10.61 1.96 -8.53
C VAL A 13 -11.42 3.20 -8.13
N CYS A 14 -10.90 4.07 -7.28
CA CYS A 14 -11.44 5.42 -7.05
C CYS A 14 -11.59 6.16 -8.39
N ALA A 15 -10.55 6.13 -9.23
CA ALA A 15 -10.63 6.76 -10.54
C ALA A 15 -11.69 6.11 -11.43
N VAL A 16 -11.78 4.77 -11.48
CA VAL A 16 -12.84 4.05 -12.23
C VAL A 16 -14.23 4.56 -11.87
N VAL A 17 -14.56 4.65 -10.58
CA VAL A 17 -15.88 5.10 -10.13
C VAL A 17 -16.10 6.58 -10.44
N LEU A 18 -15.09 7.43 -10.20
CA LEU A 18 -15.18 8.87 -10.45
C LEU A 18 -15.31 9.20 -11.93
N GLU A 19 -14.63 8.49 -12.84
CA GLU A 19 -14.81 8.72 -14.27
C GLU A 19 -16.21 8.32 -14.77
N GLU A 20 -16.86 7.35 -14.11
CA GLU A 20 -18.22 6.95 -14.45
C GLU A 20 -19.26 7.93 -13.87
N ALA A 21 -18.96 8.52 -12.70
CA ALA A 21 -19.86 9.42 -12.00
C ALA A 21 -19.81 10.88 -12.49
N LEU A 22 -18.65 11.33 -12.98
CA LEU A 22 -18.37 12.74 -13.20
C LEU A 22 -17.94 13.04 -14.63
N ALA A 23 -18.33 14.22 -15.11
CA ALA A 23 -17.80 14.77 -16.36
C ALA A 23 -16.38 15.35 -16.14
N LEU A 24 -15.37 14.48 -16.23
CA LEU A 24 -13.97 14.88 -16.14
C LEU A 24 -13.54 15.64 -17.39
N THR A 25 -12.72 16.66 -17.20
CA THR A 25 -12.25 17.54 -18.29
C THR A 25 -10.74 17.48 -18.48
N GLU A 26 -10.03 16.83 -17.57
CA GLU A 26 -8.58 16.77 -17.53
C GLU A 26 -8.11 15.39 -17.05
N PRO A 27 -6.90 14.95 -17.42
CA PRO A 27 -6.35 13.67 -16.99
C PRO A 27 -6.21 13.56 -15.47
N THR A 28 -6.22 12.31 -14.98
CA THR A 28 -5.93 12.01 -13.58
C THR A 28 -4.50 12.45 -13.22
N LEU A 29 -4.37 13.11 -12.08
CA LEU A 29 -3.10 13.49 -11.47
C LEU A 29 -2.72 12.45 -10.41
N TRP A 30 -1.77 11.60 -10.74
CA TRP A 30 -1.25 10.56 -9.87
C TRP A 30 -0.17 11.10 -8.93
N VAL A 31 -0.41 11.03 -7.61
CA VAL A 31 0.49 11.63 -6.61
C VAL A 31 0.72 10.71 -5.41
N GLU A 32 1.90 10.83 -4.81
CA GLU A 32 2.21 10.14 -3.57
C GLU A 32 1.66 10.93 -2.36
N PRO A 33 1.15 10.26 -1.31
CA PRO A 33 0.62 10.94 -0.11
C PRO A 33 1.62 11.89 0.54
N ASN A 34 2.92 11.53 0.52
CA ASN A 34 3.96 12.38 1.10
C ASN A 34 4.13 13.70 0.34
N ASP A 35 3.95 13.73 -0.99
CA ASP A 35 4.04 14.97 -1.76
C ASP A 35 2.85 15.90 -1.50
N MET A 36 1.66 15.32 -1.29
CA MET A 36 0.48 16.06 -0.80
C MET A 36 0.75 16.69 0.58
N GLN A 37 1.25 15.90 1.54
CA GLN A 37 1.56 16.37 2.90
C GLN A 37 2.64 17.46 2.92
N GLN A 38 3.57 17.43 1.97
CA GLN A 38 4.63 18.43 1.84
C GLN A 38 4.21 19.67 1.03
N GLY A 39 2.95 19.74 0.58
CA GLY A 39 2.43 20.87 -0.19
C GLY A 39 3.08 21.01 -1.59
N LYS A 40 3.64 19.92 -2.12
CA LYS A 40 4.29 19.89 -3.44
C LYS A 40 3.32 19.70 -4.60
N VAL A 41 2.09 19.28 -4.30
CA VAL A 41 1.04 19.05 -5.28
C VAL A 41 0.23 20.33 -5.46
N GLU A 42 0.08 20.77 -6.70
CA GLU A 42 -0.81 21.87 -7.04
C GLU A 42 -2.25 21.37 -7.05
N VAL A 43 -2.97 21.59 -5.95
CA VAL A 43 -4.42 21.38 -5.84
C VAL A 43 -5.16 22.68 -6.18
N ARG A 44 -6.23 22.57 -6.95
CA ARG A 44 -7.09 23.72 -7.34
C ARG A 44 -8.57 23.39 -7.20
N HIS A 45 -9.38 24.44 -7.22
CA HIS A 45 -10.84 24.32 -7.26
C HIS A 45 -11.27 23.51 -8.50
N GLY A 46 -12.20 22.58 -8.31
CA GLY A 46 -12.67 21.63 -9.33
C GLY A 46 -11.92 20.29 -9.32
N ASP A 47 -10.87 20.13 -8.51
CA ASP A 47 -10.21 18.85 -8.29
C ASP A 47 -11.04 17.97 -7.35
N VAL A 48 -11.02 16.65 -7.61
CA VAL A 48 -11.55 15.62 -6.72
C VAL A 48 -10.37 14.86 -6.14
N ILE A 49 -10.16 14.94 -4.84
CA ILE A 49 -9.13 14.19 -4.15
C ILE A 49 -9.72 12.87 -3.67
N ALA A 50 -9.09 11.75 -4.02
CA ALA A 50 -9.45 10.43 -3.52
C ALA A 50 -8.22 9.70 -2.98
N ASN A 51 -8.39 8.96 -1.87
CA ASN A 51 -7.36 8.15 -1.25
C ASN A 51 -6.06 8.94 -0.90
N LEU A 52 -6.21 10.20 -0.50
CA LEU A 52 -5.12 11.13 -0.25
C LEU A 52 -5.49 12.13 0.85
N PRO A 53 -4.49 12.74 1.53
CA PRO A 53 -4.72 13.77 2.53
C PRO A 53 -5.56 14.94 1.99
N PHE A 54 -6.42 15.48 2.85
CA PHE A 54 -7.30 16.61 2.52
C PHE A 54 -6.50 17.88 2.16
N ASP A 55 -6.95 18.58 1.14
CA ASP A 55 -6.51 19.95 0.82
C ASP A 55 -7.75 20.83 0.63
N PRO A 56 -7.88 21.97 1.34
CA PRO A 56 -9.09 22.79 1.32
C PRO A 56 -9.36 23.47 -0.03
N ARG A 57 -8.45 23.38 -1.01
CA ARG A 57 -8.66 23.92 -2.35
C ARG A 57 -9.43 22.97 -3.27
N CYS A 58 -9.58 21.68 -2.93
CA CYS A 58 -10.34 20.74 -3.74
C CYS A 58 -11.85 21.02 -3.67
N SER A 59 -12.61 20.51 -4.63
CA SER A 59 -14.08 20.57 -4.61
C SER A 59 -14.71 19.36 -3.95
N LEU A 60 -14.07 18.19 -4.02
CA LEU A 60 -14.56 16.94 -3.41
C LEU A 60 -13.39 16.18 -2.80
N TRP A 61 -13.63 15.54 -1.66
CA TRP A 61 -12.64 14.74 -0.96
C TRP A 61 -13.21 13.40 -0.47
N PHE A 62 -12.49 12.32 -0.79
CA PHE A 62 -12.80 10.96 -0.36
C PHE A 62 -11.55 10.32 0.25
N ASP A 63 -11.62 9.92 1.52
CA ASP A 63 -10.50 9.24 2.16
C ASP A 63 -10.97 8.38 3.34
N HIS A 64 -10.16 7.38 3.67
CA HIS A 64 -10.47 6.40 4.72
C HIS A 64 -9.36 6.27 5.78
N HIS A 65 -8.22 6.92 5.56
CA HIS A 65 -7.09 6.88 6.47
C HIS A 65 -7.38 7.66 7.76
N ALA A 66 -7.40 6.97 8.90
CA ALA A 66 -7.62 7.59 10.21
C ALA A 66 -6.65 8.77 10.50
N THR A 67 -5.41 8.71 9.98
CA THR A 67 -4.38 9.76 10.14
C THR A 67 -4.69 11.05 9.39
N ASN A 68 -5.56 11.01 8.38
CA ASN A 68 -5.91 12.16 7.54
C ASN A 68 -7.23 12.83 7.98
N ARG A 69 -7.84 12.36 9.08
CA ARG A 69 -9.09 12.92 9.60
C ARG A 69 -8.97 14.42 9.83
N VAL A 70 -9.95 15.17 9.31
CA VAL A 70 -10.05 16.63 9.50
C VAL A 70 -11.34 17.02 10.24
N THR A 71 -11.31 18.18 10.89
CA THR A 71 -12.50 18.81 11.50
C THR A 71 -13.06 19.94 10.64
N ALA A 72 -12.32 20.34 9.59
CA ALA A 72 -12.77 21.35 8.64
C ALA A 72 -13.96 20.82 7.83
N PRO A 73 -14.90 21.69 7.41
CA PRO A 73 -15.95 21.29 6.48
C PRO A 73 -15.35 20.92 5.12
N PHE A 74 -15.89 19.88 4.50
CA PHE A 74 -15.55 19.44 3.14
C PHE A 74 -16.79 18.85 2.46
N GLU A 75 -16.75 18.74 1.14
CA GLU A 75 -17.72 17.99 0.35
C GLU A 75 -17.11 16.64 -0.06
N GLY A 76 -17.91 15.57 -0.08
CA GLY A 76 -17.45 14.20 -0.30
C GLY A 76 -17.74 13.30 0.90
N SER A 77 -16.86 12.33 1.19
CA SER A 77 -17.09 11.35 2.27
C SER A 77 -15.78 10.93 2.94
N PHE A 78 -15.81 10.79 4.26
CA PHE A 78 -14.70 10.24 5.04
C PHE A 78 -15.25 9.26 6.06
N ASP A 79 -14.71 8.05 6.09
CA ASP A 79 -14.94 7.08 7.16
C ASP A 79 -13.78 6.08 7.25
N VAL A 80 -13.55 5.48 8.42
CA VAL A 80 -12.50 4.47 8.60
C VAL A 80 -13.04 3.11 8.16
N VAL A 81 -13.02 2.90 6.84
CA VAL A 81 -13.53 1.71 6.14
C VAL A 81 -12.42 1.02 5.33
N PRO A 82 -12.65 -0.17 4.76
CA PRO A 82 -11.60 -0.92 4.06
C PRO A 82 -10.90 -0.20 2.90
N SER A 83 -11.61 0.64 2.13
CA SER A 83 -11.03 1.39 1.01
C SER A 83 -11.70 2.75 0.78
N ALA A 84 -11.00 3.69 0.13
CA ALA A 84 -11.61 4.93 -0.35
C ALA A 84 -12.54 4.69 -1.55
N ALA A 85 -12.25 3.70 -2.41
CA ALA A 85 -13.10 3.34 -3.53
C ALA A 85 -14.50 2.91 -3.07
N GLY A 86 -14.61 2.18 -1.97
CA GLY A 86 -15.89 1.84 -1.34
C GLY A 86 -16.69 3.09 -0.97
N LEU A 87 -16.05 4.12 -0.41
CA LEU A 87 -16.69 5.41 -0.09
C LEU A 87 -17.18 6.14 -1.33
N VAL A 88 -16.35 6.19 -2.38
CA VAL A 88 -16.71 6.82 -3.66
C VAL A 88 -17.91 6.09 -4.28
N TRP A 89 -17.89 4.76 -4.28
CA TRP A 89 -18.98 3.93 -4.78
C TRP A 89 -20.27 4.19 -4.02
N ASP A 90 -20.25 4.13 -2.69
CA ASP A 90 -21.46 4.37 -1.89
C ASP A 90 -22.05 5.77 -2.10
N TYR A 91 -21.19 6.77 -2.33
CA TYR A 91 -21.60 8.14 -2.62
C TYR A 91 -22.33 8.26 -3.96
N TYR A 92 -21.87 7.57 -5.02
CA TYR A 92 -22.39 7.73 -6.39
C TYR A 92 -23.30 6.63 -6.90
N ARG A 93 -23.28 5.42 -6.30
CA ARG A 93 -23.89 4.19 -6.86
C ARG A 93 -25.33 4.31 -7.34
N ARG A 94 -26.15 5.17 -6.71
CA ARG A 94 -27.56 5.38 -7.10
C ARG A 94 -27.72 6.02 -8.48
N GLY A 95 -26.70 6.72 -8.98
CA GLY A 95 -26.69 7.36 -10.29
C GLY A 95 -25.92 6.59 -11.36
N LEU A 96 -25.28 5.47 -11.01
CA LEU A 96 -24.43 4.70 -11.91
C LEU A 96 -25.21 3.53 -12.53
N SER A 97 -25.03 3.32 -13.84
CA SER A 97 -25.58 2.15 -14.55
C SER A 97 -24.69 0.92 -14.50
N ALA A 98 -23.37 1.13 -14.33
CA ALA A 98 -22.41 0.05 -14.23
C ALA A 98 -22.48 -0.62 -12.84
N ASP A 99 -22.51 -1.95 -12.82
CA ASP A 99 -22.33 -2.72 -11.58
C ASP A 99 -20.84 -2.95 -11.33
N LEU A 100 -20.30 -2.20 -10.38
CA LEU A 100 -18.90 -2.29 -9.95
C LEU A 100 -18.75 -3.08 -8.64
N SER A 101 -19.79 -3.76 -8.16
CA SER A 101 -19.83 -4.36 -6.83
C SER A 101 -18.72 -5.41 -6.61
N GLU A 102 -18.41 -6.22 -7.62
CA GLU A 102 -17.29 -7.19 -7.54
C GLU A 102 -15.94 -6.47 -7.42
N LEU A 103 -15.71 -5.44 -8.24
CA LEU A 103 -14.47 -4.67 -8.23
C LEU A 103 -14.27 -3.99 -6.87
N ILE A 104 -15.30 -3.36 -6.32
CA ILE A 104 -15.26 -2.72 -4.99
C ILE A 104 -14.99 -3.74 -3.89
N ARG A 105 -15.66 -4.91 -3.92
CA ARG A 105 -15.41 -5.97 -2.94
C ARG A 105 -13.94 -6.42 -2.94
N GLU A 106 -13.35 -6.59 -4.12
CA GLU A 106 -11.95 -7.01 -4.23
C GLU A 106 -10.99 -5.88 -3.82
N THR A 107 -11.31 -4.61 -4.11
CA THR A 107 -10.56 -3.45 -3.62
C THR A 107 -10.55 -3.39 -2.10
N ASP A 108 -11.71 -3.53 -1.46
CA ASP A 108 -11.83 -3.55 0.00
C ASP A 108 -10.94 -4.63 0.61
N ARG A 109 -11.00 -5.86 0.07
CA ARG A 109 -10.19 -6.99 0.55
C ARG A 109 -8.69 -6.73 0.41
N ILE A 110 -8.26 -6.21 -0.74
CA ILE A 110 -6.84 -5.99 -1.03
C ILE A 110 -6.26 -4.86 -0.16
N ASP A 111 -7.00 -3.77 0.00
CA ASP A 111 -6.50 -2.61 0.73
C ASP A 111 -6.51 -2.84 2.26
N SER A 112 -7.53 -3.53 2.78
CA SER A 112 -7.55 -3.97 4.19
C SER A 112 -6.66 -5.18 4.48
N ALA A 113 -5.97 -5.71 3.47
CA ALA A 113 -5.16 -6.92 3.55
C ALA A 113 -5.93 -8.18 4.03
N ASP A 114 -7.22 -8.26 3.73
CA ASP A 114 -8.08 -9.43 3.96
C ASP A 114 -7.84 -10.48 2.85
N LEU A 115 -6.63 -11.04 2.90
CA LEU A 115 -6.12 -12.03 1.95
C LEU A 115 -5.84 -13.33 2.69
N THR A 116 -6.03 -14.44 2.00
CA THR A 116 -5.61 -15.76 2.45
C THR A 116 -4.14 -16.00 2.16
N ARG A 117 -3.56 -17.01 2.83
CA ARG A 117 -2.18 -17.44 2.57
C ARG A 117 -2.00 -17.86 1.12
N ASP A 118 -2.93 -18.64 0.58
CA ASP A 118 -2.87 -19.15 -0.79
C ASP A 118 -2.90 -18.01 -1.82
N GLU A 119 -3.72 -16.99 -1.58
CA GLU A 119 -3.76 -15.77 -2.41
C GLU A 119 -2.42 -15.02 -2.43
N VAL A 120 -1.72 -15.00 -1.30
CA VAL A 120 -0.41 -14.33 -1.18
C VAL A 120 0.72 -15.18 -1.77
N GLU A 121 0.67 -16.50 -1.63
CA GLU A 121 1.69 -17.44 -2.11
C GLU A 121 1.59 -17.75 -3.60
N ALA A 122 0.37 -17.74 -4.14
CA ALA A 122 0.04 -18.03 -5.54
C ALA A 122 -0.93 -16.96 -6.10
N PRO A 123 -0.51 -15.68 -6.17
CA PRO A 123 -1.37 -14.60 -6.65
C PRO A 123 -1.83 -14.79 -8.10
N GLU A 124 -1.11 -15.59 -8.91
CA GLU A 124 -1.50 -15.94 -10.29
C GLU A 124 -2.84 -16.67 -10.41
N SER A 125 -3.32 -17.27 -9.33
CA SER A 125 -4.66 -17.87 -9.28
C SER A 125 -5.76 -16.87 -8.93
N ASN A 126 -5.39 -15.62 -8.62
CA ASN A 126 -6.26 -14.58 -8.07
C ASN A 126 -6.09 -13.28 -8.87
N PRO A 127 -6.85 -13.09 -9.97
CA PRO A 127 -6.65 -12.00 -10.92
C PRO A 127 -6.55 -10.61 -10.33
N TYR A 128 -7.44 -10.25 -9.39
CA TYR A 128 -7.42 -8.93 -8.76
C TYR A 128 -6.21 -8.74 -7.83
N VAL A 129 -5.84 -9.77 -7.08
CA VAL A 129 -4.63 -9.75 -6.24
C VAL A 129 -3.40 -9.57 -7.13
N LEU A 130 -3.24 -10.38 -8.17
CA LEU A 130 -2.10 -10.22 -9.10
C LEU A 130 -2.12 -8.88 -9.82
N LEU A 131 -3.27 -8.38 -10.23
CA LEU A 131 -3.39 -7.08 -10.89
C LEU A 131 -3.00 -5.94 -9.93
N SER A 132 -3.44 -5.99 -8.68
CA SER A 132 -3.07 -4.96 -7.68
C SER A 132 -1.55 -4.87 -7.50
N MET A 133 -0.86 -5.99 -7.66
CA MET A 133 0.60 -6.08 -7.57
C MET A 133 1.34 -5.50 -8.78
N THR A 134 0.69 -5.11 -9.88
CA THR A 134 1.36 -4.46 -11.02
C THR A 134 1.41 -2.93 -10.87
N ILE A 135 0.71 -2.39 -9.87
CA ILE A 135 0.50 -0.97 -9.65
C ILE A 135 1.51 -0.48 -8.60
N PHE A 136 2.60 0.13 -9.07
CA PHE A 136 3.67 0.64 -8.22
C PHE A 136 3.88 2.14 -8.41
N GLY A 137 3.53 2.94 -7.41
CA GLY A 137 3.65 4.40 -7.45
C GLY A 137 5.03 5.04 -7.59
N ARG A 138 6.10 4.24 -7.58
CA ARG A 138 7.47 4.76 -7.52
C ARG A 138 7.98 5.37 -8.83
N LYS A 139 7.32 5.08 -9.96
CA LYS A 139 7.77 5.55 -11.27
C LYS A 139 6.63 6.29 -11.95
N GLN A 140 6.65 7.63 -11.94
CA GLN A 140 5.64 8.44 -12.63
C GLN A 140 5.47 8.09 -14.12
N GLN A 141 6.50 7.49 -14.74
CA GLN A 141 6.44 6.98 -16.12
C GLN A 141 5.38 5.88 -16.32
N ASP A 142 4.86 5.29 -15.24
CA ASP A 142 3.80 4.27 -15.28
C ASP A 142 2.38 4.87 -15.30
N ALA A 143 2.22 6.20 -15.24
CA ALA A 143 0.91 6.85 -15.35
C ALA A 143 0.06 6.38 -16.55
N PRO A 144 0.61 6.22 -17.78
CA PRO A 144 -0.16 5.68 -18.90
C PRO A 144 -0.67 4.25 -18.68
N TYR A 145 0.01 3.45 -17.86
CA TYR A 145 -0.46 2.12 -17.48
C TYR A 145 -1.61 2.21 -16.48
N TRP A 146 -1.55 3.10 -15.49
CA TRP A 146 -2.64 3.30 -14.53
C TRP A 146 -3.90 3.82 -15.23
N ASP A 147 -3.77 4.80 -16.13
CA ASP A 147 -4.88 5.29 -16.95
C ASP A 147 -5.48 4.18 -17.84
N ARG A 148 -4.63 3.29 -18.38
CA ARG A 148 -5.08 2.10 -19.12
C ARG A 148 -5.90 1.17 -18.23
N LEU A 149 -5.47 0.92 -16.99
CA LEU A 149 -6.20 0.09 -16.04
C LEU A 149 -7.56 0.70 -15.69
N VAL A 150 -7.62 2.02 -15.48
CA VAL A 150 -8.90 2.73 -15.25
C VAL A 150 -9.87 2.47 -16.41
N GLY A 151 -9.42 2.67 -17.65
CA GLY A 151 -10.25 2.42 -18.83
C GLY A 151 -10.68 0.96 -18.99
N LEU A 152 -9.78 0.00 -18.73
CA LEU A 152 -10.06 -1.44 -18.82
C LEU A 152 -11.06 -1.89 -17.74
N LEU A 153 -10.81 -1.56 -16.48
CA LEU A 153 -11.63 -1.97 -15.33
C LEU A 153 -13.03 -1.36 -15.36
N ARG A 154 -13.18 -0.16 -15.96
CA ARG A 154 -14.50 0.47 -16.15
C ARG A 154 -15.36 -0.24 -17.19
N SER A 155 -14.74 -0.88 -18.19
CA SER A 155 -15.46 -1.32 -19.40
C SER A 155 -15.42 -2.83 -19.66
N ARG A 156 -14.61 -3.59 -18.93
CA ARG A 156 -14.37 -5.01 -19.20
C ARG A 156 -14.38 -5.84 -17.92
N PRO A 157 -14.86 -7.10 -18.01
CA PRO A 157 -14.69 -8.05 -16.92
C PRO A 157 -13.21 -8.41 -16.72
N ILE A 158 -12.86 -8.84 -15.50
CA ILE A 158 -11.45 -9.06 -15.10
C ILE A 158 -10.68 -10.00 -16.04
N HIS A 159 -11.30 -11.05 -16.57
CA HIS A 159 -10.62 -11.97 -17.49
C HIS A 159 -10.16 -11.30 -18.80
N GLU A 160 -10.90 -10.32 -19.30
CA GLU A 160 -10.50 -9.52 -20.46
C GLU A 160 -9.43 -8.47 -20.10
N VAL A 161 -9.48 -7.92 -18.88
CA VAL A 161 -8.43 -7.03 -18.36
C VAL A 161 -7.10 -7.79 -18.28
N MET A 162 -7.11 -9.01 -17.74
CA MET A 162 -5.93 -9.87 -17.63
C MET A 162 -5.41 -10.34 -19.00
N ALA A 163 -6.27 -10.36 -20.02
CA ALA A 163 -5.88 -10.71 -21.39
C ALA A 163 -5.25 -9.54 -22.17
N ASP A 164 -5.33 -8.31 -21.65
CA ASP A 164 -4.67 -7.16 -22.26
C ASP A 164 -3.14 -7.37 -22.33
N PRO A 165 -2.49 -7.16 -23.49
CA PRO A 165 -1.07 -7.49 -23.66
C PRO A 165 -0.13 -6.83 -22.65
N GLU A 166 -0.39 -5.58 -22.28
CA GLU A 166 0.46 -4.85 -21.33
C GLU A 166 0.19 -5.31 -19.89
N VAL A 167 -1.08 -5.56 -19.54
CA VAL A 167 -1.46 -6.13 -18.23
C VAL A 167 -0.82 -7.50 -18.05
N LYS A 168 -0.97 -8.39 -19.04
CA LYS A 168 -0.40 -9.74 -19.03
C LYS A 168 1.11 -9.71 -18.85
N ARG A 169 1.82 -8.87 -19.62
CA ARG A 169 3.28 -8.72 -19.52
C ARG A 169 3.74 -8.29 -18.12
N ARG A 170 3.03 -7.35 -17.50
CA ARG A 170 3.35 -6.89 -16.12
C ARG A 170 3.02 -7.96 -15.08
N CYS A 171 1.91 -8.67 -15.24
CA CYS A 171 1.54 -9.80 -14.39
C CYS A 171 2.60 -10.91 -14.42
N GLU A 172 3.07 -11.30 -15.61
CA GLU A 172 4.15 -12.29 -15.77
C GLU A 172 5.45 -11.84 -15.09
N ALA A 173 5.79 -10.54 -15.19
CA ALA A 173 6.96 -9.98 -14.50
C ALA A 173 6.82 -10.01 -12.97
N VAL A 174 5.63 -9.70 -12.44
CA VAL A 174 5.34 -9.79 -10.99
C VAL A 174 5.46 -11.23 -10.49
N VAL A 175 4.95 -12.21 -11.24
CA VAL A 175 5.06 -13.63 -10.88
C VAL A 175 6.53 -14.07 -10.83
N ALA A 176 7.32 -13.69 -11.84
CA ALA A 176 8.76 -13.99 -11.86
C ALA A 176 9.49 -13.34 -10.68
N GLN A 177 9.22 -12.05 -10.42
CA GLN A 177 9.79 -11.32 -9.29
C GLN A 177 9.42 -11.94 -7.95
N ASN A 178 8.16 -12.35 -7.74
CA ASN A 178 7.72 -13.00 -6.51
C ASN A 178 8.44 -14.33 -6.26
N LYS A 179 8.69 -15.10 -7.33
CA LYS A 179 9.45 -16.35 -7.23
C LYS A 179 10.89 -16.09 -6.78
N GLU A 180 11.56 -15.09 -7.33
CA GLU A 180 12.90 -14.69 -6.89
C GLU A 180 12.89 -14.14 -5.46
N TYR A 181 11.88 -13.33 -5.11
CA TYR A 181 11.74 -12.77 -3.78
C TYR A 181 11.57 -13.84 -2.70
N ARG A 182 10.86 -14.93 -3.00
CA ARG A 182 10.76 -16.11 -2.12
C ARG A 182 12.14 -16.68 -1.78
N GLU A 183 13.02 -16.83 -2.76
CA GLU A 183 14.38 -17.35 -2.53
C GLU A 183 15.19 -16.41 -1.63
N HIS A 184 15.10 -15.10 -1.85
CA HIS A 184 15.73 -14.09 -0.99
C HIS A 184 15.20 -14.12 0.45
N LEU A 185 13.88 -14.26 0.62
CA LEU A 185 13.26 -14.37 1.93
C LEU A 185 13.76 -15.64 2.65
N ASN A 186 13.82 -16.78 1.96
CA ASN A 186 14.36 -18.03 2.52
C ASN A 186 15.81 -17.88 3.00
N SER A 187 16.67 -17.22 2.23
CA SER A 187 18.09 -17.10 2.58
C SER A 187 18.40 -16.04 3.64
N CYS A 188 17.56 -15.01 3.77
CA CYS A 188 17.88 -13.82 4.55
C CYS A 188 16.96 -13.58 5.74
N THR A 189 15.96 -14.44 5.94
CA THR A 189 15.01 -14.32 7.04
C THR A 189 15.22 -15.42 8.06
N HIS A 190 15.23 -15.03 9.33
CA HIS A 190 15.17 -15.97 10.45
C HIS A 190 14.04 -15.58 11.39
N VAL A 191 13.38 -16.56 11.99
CA VAL A 191 12.32 -16.34 12.98
C VAL A 191 12.90 -16.55 14.37
N LYS A 192 12.68 -15.60 15.27
CA LYS A 192 13.04 -15.71 16.67
C LYS A 192 11.97 -15.07 17.55
N GLU A 193 11.42 -15.85 18.47
CA GLU A 193 10.44 -15.40 19.48
C GLU A 193 9.26 -14.64 18.86
N GLY A 194 8.67 -15.21 17.80
CA GLY A 194 7.51 -14.61 17.10
C GLY A 194 7.85 -13.43 16.18
N VAL A 195 9.13 -13.08 16.00
CA VAL A 195 9.58 -12.03 15.08
C VAL A 195 10.32 -12.63 13.90
N SER A 196 9.86 -12.38 12.67
CA SER A 196 10.65 -12.69 11.46
C SER A 196 11.59 -11.53 11.15
N ILE A 197 12.89 -11.77 11.03
CA ILE A 197 13.91 -10.75 10.79
C ILE A 197 14.55 -11.01 9.44
N THR A 198 14.22 -10.18 8.46
CA THR A 198 14.77 -10.20 7.10
C THR A 198 15.85 -9.12 6.97
N ASP A 199 17.11 -9.52 6.77
CA ASP A 199 18.23 -8.58 6.60
C ASP A 199 18.77 -8.59 5.17
N PHE A 200 18.46 -7.54 4.41
CA PHE A 200 18.92 -7.34 3.04
C PHE A 200 20.14 -6.42 2.92
N ARG A 201 20.79 -6.05 4.03
CA ARG A 201 22.01 -5.21 3.98
C ARG A 201 23.18 -5.87 3.24
N GLY A 202 23.12 -7.19 3.02
CA GLY A 202 24.07 -7.93 2.19
C GLY A 202 23.96 -7.65 0.69
N TYR A 203 22.83 -7.11 0.22
CA TYR A 203 22.60 -6.83 -1.19
C TYR A 203 22.99 -5.38 -1.56
N GLU A 204 23.39 -5.16 -2.81
CA GLU A 204 23.60 -3.82 -3.36
C GLU A 204 22.28 -3.07 -3.51
N GLU A 205 21.25 -3.76 -3.99
CA GLU A 205 19.87 -3.29 -4.04
C GLU A 205 18.99 -4.31 -3.30
N ALA A 206 18.13 -3.82 -2.41
CA ALA A 206 17.27 -4.70 -1.64
C ALA A 206 16.27 -5.41 -2.57
N PRO A 207 16.14 -6.74 -2.50
CA PRO A 207 15.11 -7.46 -3.25
C PRO A 207 13.70 -6.94 -2.93
N GLU A 208 12.86 -6.90 -3.96
CA GLU A 208 11.45 -6.48 -3.88
C GLU A 208 10.53 -7.60 -4.36
N GLY A 209 9.30 -7.62 -3.86
CA GLY A 209 8.25 -8.58 -4.20
C GLY A 209 7.03 -8.36 -3.30
N ASN A 210 6.11 -9.33 -3.28
CA ASN A 210 4.88 -9.25 -2.49
C ASN A 210 5.16 -8.93 -1.02
N ARG A 211 4.63 -7.78 -0.55
CA ARG A 211 4.81 -7.30 0.83
C ARG A 211 4.27 -8.28 1.88
N PHE A 212 3.31 -9.13 1.52
CA PHE A 212 2.69 -10.09 2.43
C PHE A 212 3.37 -11.47 2.43
N LEU A 213 4.25 -11.75 1.46
CA LEU A 213 4.85 -13.08 1.29
C LEU A 213 5.67 -13.53 2.49
N VAL A 214 6.33 -12.60 3.19
CA VAL A 214 7.07 -12.90 4.42
C VAL A 214 6.17 -13.52 5.50
N TYR A 215 4.92 -13.07 5.64
CA TYR A 215 4.00 -13.61 6.64
C TYR A 215 3.46 -14.99 6.26
N ALA A 216 3.32 -15.23 4.95
CA ALA A 216 2.93 -16.53 4.43
C ALA A 216 4.03 -17.58 4.65
N MET A 217 5.28 -17.21 4.32
CA MET A 217 6.44 -18.10 4.45
C MET A 217 6.84 -18.39 5.90
N PHE A 218 6.56 -17.46 6.82
CA PHE A 218 6.95 -17.58 8.24
C PHE A 218 5.71 -17.49 9.16
N PRO A 219 4.81 -18.52 9.16
CA PRO A 219 3.55 -18.54 9.93
C PRO A 219 3.69 -18.18 11.40
N ASP A 220 4.77 -18.63 12.02
CA ASP A 220 4.97 -18.52 13.46
C ASP A 220 5.29 -17.08 13.90
N ALA A 221 5.58 -16.19 12.95
CA ALA A 221 5.84 -14.78 13.23
C ALA A 221 4.53 -13.97 13.30
N VAL A 222 4.37 -13.22 14.39
CA VAL A 222 3.29 -12.24 14.57
C VAL A 222 3.68 -10.86 14.02
N VAL A 223 4.97 -10.63 13.80
CA VAL A 223 5.53 -9.37 13.30
C VAL A 223 6.80 -9.61 12.50
N SER A 224 7.02 -8.80 11.47
CA SER A 224 8.19 -8.84 10.60
C SER A 224 9.02 -7.56 10.72
N VAL A 225 10.34 -7.73 10.74
CA VAL A 225 11.35 -6.68 10.65
C VAL A 225 12.11 -6.86 9.35
N LYS A 226 12.11 -5.84 8.49
CA LYS A 226 12.92 -5.80 7.26
C LYS A 226 13.97 -4.71 7.36
N ILE A 227 15.23 -5.08 7.14
CA ILE A 227 16.40 -4.20 7.27
C ILE A 227 17.08 -4.09 5.90
N ARG A 228 17.35 -2.86 5.46
CA ARG A 228 18.10 -2.59 4.21
C ARG A 228 18.80 -1.25 4.28
N TYR A 229 19.71 -0.99 3.36
CA TYR A 229 20.20 0.37 3.14
C TYR A 229 19.19 1.20 2.34
N VAL A 230 19.30 2.54 2.44
CA VAL A 230 18.56 3.46 1.57
C VAL A 230 19.05 3.34 0.13
N ASP A 231 20.35 3.27 -0.05
CA ASP A 231 21.05 3.31 -1.32
C ASP A 231 22.42 2.63 -1.24
N ARG A 232 23.13 2.61 -2.37
CA ARG A 232 24.45 1.98 -2.51
C ARG A 232 25.56 2.65 -1.69
N ALA A 233 25.37 3.87 -1.19
CA ALA A 233 26.35 4.54 -0.34
C ALA A 233 26.36 3.95 1.09
N ARG A 234 25.32 3.21 1.48
CA ARG A 234 25.22 2.47 2.76
C ARG A 234 25.42 3.33 4.01
N THR A 235 25.20 4.64 3.91
CA THR A 235 25.31 5.59 5.03
C THR A 235 24.08 5.61 5.92
N ARG A 236 22.93 5.17 5.39
CA ARG A 236 21.66 5.15 6.11
C ARG A 236 20.97 3.80 6.00
N VAL A 237 20.50 3.29 7.12
CA VAL A 237 19.70 2.06 7.24
C VAL A 237 18.24 2.43 7.34
N VAL A 238 17.39 1.68 6.65
CA VAL A 238 15.95 1.67 6.86
C VAL A 238 15.57 0.36 7.53
N LEU A 239 14.83 0.47 8.63
CA LEU A 239 14.18 -0.64 9.29
C LEU A 239 12.67 -0.43 9.18
N SER A 240 11.98 -1.43 8.63
CA SER A 240 10.52 -1.47 8.52
C SER A 240 9.97 -2.56 9.44
N VAL A 241 8.88 -2.25 10.12
CA VAL A 241 8.11 -3.18 10.97
C VAL A 241 6.72 -3.33 10.36
N GLY A 242 6.23 -4.56 10.25
CA GLY A 242 4.87 -4.86 9.82
C GLY A 242 4.29 -6.04 10.57
N HIS A 243 3.06 -5.91 11.06
CA HIS A 243 2.33 -6.98 11.73
C HIS A 243 1.89 -8.02 10.70
N SER A 244 1.89 -9.29 11.12
CA SER A 244 1.38 -10.38 10.30
C SER A 244 -0.11 -10.21 10.08
N ILE A 245 -0.56 -10.40 8.83
CA ILE A 245 -1.99 -10.43 8.48
C ILE A 245 -2.63 -11.79 8.76
N PHE A 246 -1.82 -12.83 8.99
CA PHE A 246 -2.28 -14.21 9.24
C PHE A 246 -2.20 -14.61 10.71
N ASN A 247 -1.18 -14.15 11.42
CA ASN A 247 -0.93 -14.48 12.82
C ASN A 247 -1.09 -13.22 13.66
N ILE A 248 -2.34 -12.91 13.99
CA ILE A 248 -2.70 -11.73 14.79
C ILE A 248 -2.27 -11.97 16.24
N GLY A 249 -1.15 -11.38 16.64
CA GLY A 249 -0.64 -11.51 18.01
C GLY A 249 0.38 -10.47 18.44
N CYS A 250 0.73 -9.50 17.58
CA CYS A 250 1.64 -8.41 17.95
C CYS A 250 0.88 -7.31 18.71
N ASN A 251 1.28 -7.05 19.95
CA ASN A 251 0.68 -6.04 20.83
C ASN A 251 1.43 -4.70 20.80
N VAL A 252 2.58 -4.66 20.13
CA VAL A 252 3.44 -3.47 20.07
C VAL A 252 2.89 -2.51 19.02
N HIS A 253 2.65 -1.25 19.40
CA HIS A 253 2.32 -0.22 18.42
C HIS A 253 3.57 0.16 17.59
N ALA A 254 3.68 -0.34 16.36
CA ALA A 254 4.87 -0.18 15.52
C ALA A 254 5.27 1.30 15.32
N GLY A 255 4.29 2.17 15.03
CA GLY A 255 4.53 3.62 14.85
C GLY A 255 5.14 4.29 16.08
N HIS A 256 4.60 4.02 17.27
CA HIS A 256 5.14 4.56 18.52
C HIS A 256 6.51 3.96 18.88
N LEU A 257 6.74 2.68 18.59
CA LEU A 257 8.07 2.08 18.77
C LEU A 257 9.11 2.80 17.91
N LEU A 258 8.84 2.97 16.61
CA LEU A 258 9.82 3.52 15.68
C LEU A 258 9.97 5.05 15.76
N SER A 259 9.02 5.78 16.35
CA SER A 259 9.18 7.23 16.62
C SER A 259 10.36 7.53 17.54
N LYS A 260 10.73 6.59 18.41
CA LYS A 260 11.92 6.65 19.29
C LYS A 260 13.25 6.54 18.51
N PHE A 261 13.20 6.28 17.21
CA PHE A 261 14.35 6.01 16.33
C PHE A 261 14.31 6.81 15.02
N ASN A 262 13.75 8.03 15.04
CA ASN A 262 13.55 8.88 13.85
C ASN A 262 12.63 8.24 12.79
N GLY A 263 11.60 7.54 13.24
CA GLY A 263 10.59 6.93 12.39
C GLY A 263 9.17 7.37 12.74
N GLY A 264 8.23 6.59 12.23
CA GLY A 264 6.80 6.78 12.46
C GLY A 264 5.99 5.76 11.68
N GLY A 265 4.68 5.82 11.86
CA GLY A 265 3.73 4.91 11.25
C GLY A 265 2.48 4.78 12.10
N HIS A 266 1.72 3.74 11.85
CA HIS A 266 0.49 3.40 12.58
C HIS A 266 0.70 2.14 13.43
N PHE A 267 -0.37 1.61 14.01
CA PHE A 267 -0.30 0.46 14.92
C PHE A 267 0.38 -0.75 14.27
N GLY A 268 -0.09 -1.16 13.08
CA GLY A 268 0.35 -2.38 12.42
C GLY A 268 1.55 -2.25 11.48
N ALA A 269 1.97 -1.05 11.09
CA ALA A 269 3.13 -0.86 10.22
C ALA A 269 3.82 0.49 10.45
N ALA A 270 5.15 0.46 10.37
CA ALA A 270 5.99 1.64 10.57
C ALA A 270 7.35 1.46 9.92
N ALA A 271 8.05 2.58 9.72
CA ALA A 271 9.46 2.55 9.34
C ALA A 271 10.25 3.65 10.05
N CYS A 272 11.54 3.42 10.22
CA CYS A 272 12.51 4.44 10.63
C CYS A 272 13.73 4.41 9.72
N THR A 273 14.36 5.58 9.53
CA THR A 273 15.63 5.71 8.81
C THR A 273 16.65 6.37 9.73
N PHE A 274 17.82 5.77 9.87
CA PHE A 274 18.87 6.26 10.74
C PHE A 274 20.26 6.03 10.14
N ASP A 275 21.26 6.74 10.67
CA ASP A 275 22.65 6.60 10.24
C ASP A 275 23.16 5.17 10.50
N ALA A 276 23.92 4.61 9.56
CA ALA A 276 24.41 3.23 9.63
C ALA A 276 25.28 2.98 10.87
N SER A 277 25.96 4.01 11.41
CA SER A 277 26.72 3.91 12.66
C SER A 277 25.86 3.60 13.90
N LEU A 278 24.54 3.86 13.83
CA LEU A 278 23.60 3.58 14.92
C LEU A 278 23.00 2.17 14.84
N ALA A 279 23.26 1.42 13.77
CA ALA A 279 22.63 0.14 13.49
C ALA A 279 22.81 -0.88 14.64
N ASP A 280 24.03 -1.02 15.15
CA ASP A 280 24.36 -1.96 16.23
C ASP A 280 23.70 -1.59 17.57
N LYS A 281 23.29 -0.32 17.73
CA LYS A 281 22.57 0.16 18.90
C LYS A 281 21.05 0.08 18.74
N TYR A 282 20.53 0.42 17.57
CA TYR A 282 19.09 0.60 17.37
C TYR A 282 18.40 -0.71 17.02
N ILE A 283 18.97 -1.52 16.11
CA ILE A 283 18.35 -2.74 15.61
C ILE A 283 18.06 -3.74 16.76
N PRO A 284 19.02 -4.08 17.65
CA PRO A 284 18.74 -5.02 18.74
C PRO A 284 17.68 -4.54 19.72
N ARG A 285 17.60 -3.22 19.98
CA ARG A 285 16.59 -2.63 20.89
C ARG A 285 15.18 -2.72 20.30
N ILE A 286 15.05 -2.46 19.00
CA ILE A 286 13.79 -2.57 18.27
C ILE A 286 13.33 -4.03 18.28
N ILE A 287 14.20 -4.96 17.89
CA ILE A 287 13.90 -6.40 17.86
C ILE A 287 13.55 -6.91 19.26
N GLY A 288 14.33 -6.55 20.29
CA GLY A 288 14.04 -6.96 21.67
C GLY A 288 12.68 -6.48 22.17
N THR A 289 12.27 -5.25 21.83
CA THR A 289 10.93 -4.75 22.20
C THR A 289 9.82 -5.56 21.53
N LEU A 290 10.02 -5.94 20.26
CA LEU A 290 9.07 -6.78 19.52
C LEU A 290 8.99 -8.21 20.09
N GLN A 291 10.13 -8.76 20.51
CA GLN A 291 10.22 -10.09 21.13
C GLN A 291 9.55 -10.14 22.52
N GLU A 292 9.67 -9.07 23.30
CA GLU A 292 8.92 -8.96 24.57
C GLU A 292 7.40 -8.90 24.34
N ASN A 293 6.97 -8.36 23.20
CA ASN A 293 5.59 -8.29 22.73
C ASN A 293 4.58 -7.77 23.78
N LYS A 294 5.02 -6.85 24.64
CA LYS A 294 4.17 -6.20 25.64
C LYS A 294 3.37 -5.06 25.00
N PRO A 295 2.11 -4.87 25.39
CA PRO A 295 1.35 -3.69 24.99
C PRO A 295 2.06 -2.43 25.48
N HIS A 296 1.91 -1.33 24.74
CA HIS A 296 2.46 -0.06 25.17
C HIS A 296 1.72 0.42 26.42
N GLU A 297 2.43 0.63 27.53
CA GLU A 297 1.86 1.32 28.68
C GLU A 297 1.65 2.79 28.30
N HIS A 298 0.45 3.31 28.58
CA HIS A 298 0.02 4.68 28.25
C HIS A 298 0.77 5.73 29.06
#